data_AF-A0A742ILA1-F1
#
_entry.id   AF-A0A742ILA1-F1
#
_cell.length_a   1.000
_cell.length_b   1.000
_cell.length_c   1.000
_cell.angle_alpha   90.00
_cell.angle_beta   90.00
_cell.angle_gamma   90.00
#
_symmetry.space_group_name_H-M   'P 1'
#
loop_
_entity.id
_entity.type
_entity.pdbx_description
1 polymer ?
#
loop_
_entity_poly.entity_id
_entity_poly.type
_entity_poly.pdbx_seq_one_letter_code
_entity_poly.pdbx_strand_id
1 'polypeptide(L)'
;MNSSLLQNGILRSALKVGVISSIFAQMARVNLVYAGEVSGAYIDGNRYGKGEVGEILLIEGQQSIVLGRLIEVKLPERERGEISVESQGNRKVDAIGTIQLLGTIDASSFRVDSGIKCYPRLGDRVYSAPLDFISLIPELINRSLSDDGENRIGIVLGNISGGSTSIVTVEPDKLFGRHCAILGATGGGKSWTTAKILEECANYNNSKTIILDATSEYRSFNSEDCYHYHLGSPINQANDSIEFRIPPTDFMESDFIAMFDPSGKVQGPKLKEAIKSLRLV
;
A
#
# COMPACT_ATOMS: atom_id res chain seq x y z
N MET A 1 -12.36 15.12 -9.14
CA MET A 1 -13.31 13.98 -9.09
C MET A 1 -13.19 13.21 -10.39
N ASN A 2 -12.95 11.89 -10.37
CA ASN A 2 -12.94 11.08 -11.60
C ASN A 2 -14.38 10.87 -12.10
N SER A 3 -14.84 11.78 -12.96
CA SER A 3 -16.19 11.78 -13.58
C SER A 3 -16.52 10.48 -14.34
N SER A 4 -15.50 9.77 -14.82
CA SER A 4 -15.63 8.48 -15.54
C SER A 4 -16.17 7.35 -14.66
N LEU A 5 -15.85 7.34 -13.37
CA LEU A 5 -16.24 6.29 -12.42
C LEU A 5 -17.72 6.37 -12.07
N LEU A 6 -18.22 7.58 -11.86
CA LEU A 6 -19.64 7.85 -11.57
C LEU A 6 -20.53 7.59 -12.79
N GLN A 7 -20.03 7.82 -14.01
CA GLN A 7 -20.80 7.58 -15.24
C GLN A 7 -20.87 6.09 -15.62
N ASN A 8 -19.76 5.35 -15.50
CA ASN A 8 -19.68 3.96 -16.00
C ASN A 8 -19.88 2.91 -14.91
N GLY A 9 -19.88 3.30 -13.64
CA GLY A 9 -19.89 2.38 -12.50
C GLY A 9 -18.62 1.55 -12.37
N ILE A 10 -18.58 0.71 -11.32
CA ILE A 10 -17.43 -0.17 -11.02
C ILE A 10 -17.59 -1.60 -11.57
N LEU A 11 -18.82 -2.04 -11.83
CA LEU A 11 -19.12 -3.37 -12.38
C LEU A 11 -19.31 -3.27 -13.91
N ARG A 12 -18.22 -3.16 -14.66
CA ARG A 12 -18.27 -2.98 -16.11
C ARG A 12 -18.40 -4.33 -16.82
N SER A 13 -19.38 -4.49 -17.70
CA SER A 13 -19.59 -5.75 -18.46
C SER A 13 -18.35 -6.22 -19.22
N ALA A 14 -17.54 -5.29 -19.76
CA ALA A 14 -16.29 -5.60 -20.46
C ALA A 14 -15.19 -6.19 -19.55
N LEU A 15 -15.30 -5.97 -18.23
CA LEU A 15 -14.40 -6.47 -17.19
C LEU A 15 -14.92 -7.74 -16.51
N LYS A 16 -16.01 -8.35 -17.00
CA LYS A 16 -16.49 -9.62 -16.44
C LYS A 16 -15.42 -10.71 -16.61
N VAL A 17 -15.12 -11.45 -15.54
CA VAL A 17 -14.13 -12.54 -15.55
C VAL A 17 -14.76 -13.92 -15.33
N GLY A 18 -15.89 -13.99 -14.63
CA GLY A 18 -16.46 -15.29 -14.28
C GLY A 18 -17.73 -15.24 -13.46
N VAL A 19 -18.05 -16.40 -12.87
CA VAL A 19 -19.18 -16.59 -11.94
C VAL A 19 -18.76 -17.45 -10.76
N ILE A 20 -19.31 -17.16 -9.58
CA ILE A 20 -18.99 -17.89 -8.34
C ILE A 20 -19.50 -19.34 -8.44
N SER A 21 -18.59 -20.28 -8.18
CA SER A 21 -18.84 -21.73 -8.23
C SER A 21 -18.81 -22.39 -6.84
N SER A 22 -18.18 -21.76 -5.85
CA SER A 22 -18.21 -22.22 -4.44
C SER A 22 -17.93 -21.07 -3.49
N ILE A 23 -18.44 -21.12 -2.27
CA ILE A 23 -18.23 -20.10 -1.24
C ILE A 23 -17.73 -20.76 0.05
N PHE A 24 -16.74 -20.14 0.67
CA PHE A 24 -16.14 -20.51 1.94
C PHE A 24 -16.09 -19.26 2.85
N ALA A 25 -15.71 -19.45 4.13
CA ALA A 25 -15.72 -18.38 5.12
C ALA A 25 -14.80 -17.18 4.78
N GLN A 26 -13.67 -17.42 4.11
CA GLN A 26 -12.68 -16.38 3.75
C GLN A 26 -12.34 -16.37 2.26
N MET A 27 -12.92 -17.28 1.49
CA MET A 27 -12.58 -17.48 0.08
C MET A 27 -13.83 -17.81 -0.72
N ALA A 28 -13.78 -17.56 -2.02
CA ALA A 28 -14.75 -18.06 -2.98
C ALA A 28 -14.02 -18.69 -4.16
N ARG A 29 -14.63 -19.67 -4.82
CA ARG A 29 -14.15 -20.17 -6.12
C ARG A 29 -14.95 -19.53 -7.23
N VAL A 30 -14.27 -19.20 -8.30
CA VAL A 30 -14.85 -18.63 -9.52
C VAL A 30 -14.56 -19.56 -10.69
N ASN A 31 -15.56 -19.80 -11.52
CA ASN A 31 -15.34 -20.37 -12.84
C ASN A 31 -15.00 -19.21 -13.81
N LEU A 32 -13.77 -19.21 -14.31
CA LEU A 32 -13.23 -18.15 -15.16
C LEU A 32 -13.57 -18.45 -16.63
N VAL A 33 -14.19 -17.47 -17.29
CA VAL A 33 -14.66 -17.62 -18.68
C VAL A 33 -13.55 -17.31 -19.70
N TYR A 34 -12.55 -16.53 -19.29
CA TYR A 34 -11.51 -15.98 -20.19
C TYR A 34 -10.08 -16.43 -19.81
N ALA A 35 -9.91 -17.29 -18.82
CA ALA A 35 -8.57 -17.70 -18.35
C ALA A 35 -7.74 -18.49 -19.37
N GLY A 36 -8.36 -18.97 -20.46
CA GLY A 36 -7.67 -19.59 -21.59
C GLY A 36 -7.24 -18.61 -22.70
N GLU A 37 -7.55 -17.31 -22.59
CA GLU A 37 -7.08 -16.31 -23.55
C GLU A 37 -5.58 -16.03 -23.35
N VAL A 38 -4.84 -15.93 -24.46
CA VAL A 38 -3.37 -15.87 -24.47
C VAL A 38 -2.83 -14.56 -23.84
N SER A 39 -3.66 -13.53 -23.72
CA SER A 39 -3.27 -12.22 -23.19
C SER A 39 -4.37 -11.57 -22.38
N GLY A 40 -3.97 -10.74 -21.42
CA GLY A 40 -4.88 -9.79 -20.78
C GLY A 40 -5.53 -8.82 -21.78
N ALA A 41 -6.57 -8.13 -21.33
CA ALA A 41 -7.30 -7.17 -22.14
C ALA A 41 -6.81 -5.74 -21.87
N TYR A 42 -6.77 -4.91 -22.91
CA TYR A 42 -6.53 -3.48 -22.80
C TYR A 42 -7.84 -2.73 -23.00
N ILE A 43 -8.26 -1.98 -21.98
CA ILE A 43 -9.51 -1.21 -22.00
C ILE A 43 -9.19 0.18 -21.48
N ASP A 44 -9.51 1.20 -22.28
CA ASP A 44 -9.25 2.61 -21.97
C ASP A 44 -7.78 2.88 -21.59
N GLY A 45 -6.84 2.21 -22.26
CA GLY A 45 -5.39 2.33 -22.01
C GLY A 45 -4.87 1.57 -20.78
N ASN A 46 -5.74 0.89 -20.03
CA ASN A 46 -5.38 0.10 -18.85
C ASN A 46 -5.31 -1.40 -19.18
N ARG A 47 -4.33 -2.11 -18.61
CA ARG A 47 -4.21 -3.57 -18.75
C ARG A 47 -5.00 -4.28 -17.64
N TYR A 48 -5.82 -5.25 -18.03
CA TYR A 48 -6.57 -6.13 -17.13
C TYR A 48 -6.19 -7.59 -17.38
N GLY A 49 -5.94 -8.34 -16.30
CA GLY A 49 -5.49 -9.73 -16.38
C GLY A 49 -6.60 -10.70 -16.79
N LYS A 50 -7.87 -10.36 -16.50
CA LYS A 50 -9.06 -11.18 -16.79
C LYS A 50 -8.97 -12.61 -16.23
N GLY A 51 -8.47 -12.74 -15.01
CA GLY A 51 -8.21 -14.02 -14.35
C GLY A 51 -6.72 -14.26 -14.09
N GLU A 52 -5.92 -13.22 -13.90
CA GLU A 52 -4.49 -13.34 -13.56
C GLU A 52 -4.31 -13.35 -12.03
N VAL A 53 -3.41 -14.20 -11.52
CA VAL A 53 -3.12 -14.25 -10.08
C VAL A 53 -2.65 -12.87 -9.59
N GLY A 54 -3.20 -12.43 -8.47
CA GLY A 54 -2.95 -11.13 -7.87
C GLY A 54 -3.98 -10.06 -8.24
N GLU A 55 -4.81 -10.29 -9.25
CA GLU A 55 -5.84 -9.36 -9.72
C GLU A 55 -6.90 -9.10 -8.64
N ILE A 56 -7.28 -7.82 -8.51
CA ILE A 56 -8.36 -7.39 -7.62
C ILE A 56 -9.68 -7.55 -8.35
N LEU A 57 -10.62 -8.25 -7.72
CA LEU A 57 -11.90 -8.62 -8.28
C LEU A 57 -13.05 -8.04 -7.45
N LEU A 58 -14.16 -7.76 -8.13
CA LEU A 58 -15.42 -7.33 -7.57
C LEU A 58 -16.46 -8.43 -7.81
N ILE A 59 -17.13 -8.87 -6.76
CA ILE A 59 -18.21 -9.85 -6.85
C ILE A 59 -19.53 -9.11 -6.65
N GLU A 60 -20.39 -9.18 -7.67
CA GLU A 60 -21.74 -8.60 -7.67
C GLU A 60 -22.63 -9.38 -6.69
N GLY A 61 -22.72 -8.88 -5.46
CA GLY A 61 -23.70 -9.36 -4.48
C GLY A 61 -25.02 -8.61 -4.58
N GLN A 62 -26.04 -9.10 -3.88
CA GLN A 62 -27.39 -8.53 -3.95
C GLN A 62 -27.52 -7.16 -3.27
N GLN A 63 -26.86 -6.99 -2.14
CA GLN A 63 -26.95 -5.77 -1.30
C GLN A 63 -25.66 -4.96 -1.29
N SER A 64 -24.54 -5.62 -1.56
CA SER A 64 -23.21 -5.03 -1.50
C SER A 64 -22.30 -5.74 -2.49
N ILE A 65 -21.23 -5.06 -2.88
CA ILE A 65 -20.21 -5.63 -3.76
C ILE A 65 -19.09 -6.17 -2.89
N VAL A 66 -18.64 -7.39 -3.13
CA VAL A 66 -17.53 -7.96 -2.35
C VAL A 66 -16.22 -7.70 -3.08
N LEU A 67 -15.26 -7.12 -2.37
CA LEU A 67 -13.89 -6.92 -2.83
C LEU A 67 -13.08 -8.18 -2.53
N GLY A 68 -12.38 -8.71 -3.53
CA GLY A 68 -11.54 -9.88 -3.38
C GLY A 68 -10.27 -9.82 -4.20
N ARG A 69 -9.37 -10.77 -3.97
CA ARG A 69 -8.14 -10.95 -4.72
C ARG A 69 -8.02 -12.37 -5.25
N LEU A 70 -7.73 -12.52 -6.53
CA LEU A 70 -7.46 -13.83 -7.11
C LEU A 70 -6.09 -14.32 -6.62
N ILE A 71 -6.05 -15.42 -5.88
CA ILE A 71 -4.81 -15.96 -5.28
C ILE A 71 -4.30 -17.22 -5.97
N GLU A 72 -5.16 -17.88 -6.74
CA GLU A 72 -4.83 -19.14 -7.42
C GLU A 72 -5.69 -19.27 -8.67
N VAL A 73 -5.13 -19.84 -9.74
CA VAL A 73 -5.84 -20.25 -10.96
C VAL A 73 -5.35 -21.63 -11.34
N LYS A 74 -6.28 -22.55 -11.61
CA LYS A 74 -5.95 -23.93 -11.98
C LYS A 74 -6.95 -24.52 -12.96
N LEU A 75 -6.51 -25.54 -13.69
CA LEU A 75 -7.39 -26.35 -14.52
C LEU A 75 -8.22 -27.33 -13.66
N PRO A 76 -9.46 -27.66 -14.07
CA PRO A 76 -10.29 -28.68 -13.44
C PRO A 76 -9.59 -30.03 -13.48
N GLU A 77 -9.78 -30.85 -12.43
CA GLU A 77 -9.11 -32.15 -12.31
C GLU A 77 -9.44 -33.12 -13.47
N ARG A 78 -10.61 -32.97 -14.10
CA ARG A 78 -11.05 -33.78 -15.25
C ARG A 78 -10.23 -33.54 -16.52
N GLU A 79 -9.55 -32.41 -16.64
CA GLU A 79 -8.79 -32.01 -17.85
C GLU A 79 -7.27 -32.20 -17.71
N ARG A 80 -6.78 -32.72 -16.57
CA ARG A 80 -5.34 -33.02 -16.39
C ARG A 80 -4.85 -34.21 -17.24
N GLY A 81 -5.77 -35.02 -17.76
CA GLY A 81 -5.48 -36.34 -18.32
C GLY A 81 -4.78 -36.36 -19.69
N GLU A 82 -5.05 -35.41 -20.57
CA GLU A 82 -4.44 -35.38 -21.91
C GLU A 82 -4.40 -33.94 -22.43
N ILE A 83 -3.31 -33.21 -22.15
CA ILE A 83 -2.95 -32.07 -23.01
C ILE A 83 -2.24 -32.69 -24.22
N SER A 84 -3.00 -33.38 -25.06
CA SER A 84 -2.54 -33.78 -26.39
C SER A 84 -2.37 -32.51 -27.22
N VAL A 85 -1.21 -32.35 -27.84
CA VAL A 85 -0.74 -31.14 -28.55
C VAL A 85 -1.56 -30.86 -29.83
N GLU A 86 -2.65 -31.58 -30.06
CA GLU A 86 -3.47 -31.48 -31.26
C GLU A 86 -4.96 -31.36 -30.90
N SER A 87 -5.41 -30.13 -30.67
CA SER A 87 -6.85 -29.81 -30.72
C SER A 87 -7.02 -28.39 -31.22
N GLN A 88 -6.88 -28.24 -32.54
CA GLN A 88 -7.41 -27.11 -33.30
C GLN A 88 -8.94 -27.10 -33.17
N GLY A 89 -9.47 -26.35 -32.20
CA GLY A 89 -10.91 -26.13 -32.09
C GLY A 89 -11.35 -25.65 -30.72
N ASN A 90 -11.38 -24.31 -30.53
CA ASN A 90 -12.25 -23.56 -29.62
C ASN A 90 -12.66 -24.20 -28.28
N ARG A 91 -11.76 -24.93 -27.60
CA ARG A 91 -11.97 -25.30 -26.21
C ARG A 91 -11.69 -24.07 -25.36
N LYS A 92 -12.76 -23.41 -24.91
CA LYS A 92 -12.69 -22.52 -23.76
C LYS A 92 -12.09 -23.34 -22.62
N VAL A 93 -10.86 -23.02 -22.26
CA VAL A 93 -10.20 -23.64 -21.12
C VAL A 93 -10.91 -23.10 -19.88
N ASP A 94 -11.81 -23.90 -19.32
CA ASP A 94 -12.56 -23.52 -18.12
C ASP A 94 -11.60 -23.59 -16.93
N ALA A 95 -11.04 -22.46 -16.50
CA ALA A 95 -10.17 -22.44 -15.32
C ALA A 95 -10.97 -22.14 -14.04
N ILE A 96 -10.53 -22.72 -12.94
CA ILE A 96 -11.07 -22.45 -11.62
C ILE A 96 -10.12 -21.52 -10.89
N GLY A 97 -10.61 -20.36 -10.48
CA GLY A 97 -9.91 -19.41 -9.65
C GLY A 97 -10.29 -19.53 -8.17
N THR A 98 -9.34 -19.30 -7.27
CA THR A 98 -9.60 -19.11 -5.83
C THR A 98 -9.44 -17.62 -5.50
N ILE A 99 -10.50 -17.01 -4.99
CA ILE A 99 -10.57 -15.60 -4.59
C ILE A 99 -10.50 -15.52 -3.06
N GLN A 100 -9.55 -14.76 -2.53
CA GLN A 100 -9.54 -14.32 -1.13
C GLN A 100 -10.50 -13.15 -0.96
N LEU A 101 -11.41 -13.22 0.00
CA LEU A 101 -12.34 -12.13 0.30
C LEU A 101 -11.65 -11.08 1.19
N LEU A 102 -11.66 -9.81 0.77
CA LEU A 102 -10.92 -8.72 1.44
C LEU A 102 -11.83 -7.75 2.18
N GLY A 103 -13.02 -7.47 1.63
CA GLY A 103 -13.92 -6.48 2.21
C GLY A 103 -15.22 -6.35 1.46
N THR A 104 -16.03 -5.40 1.90
CA THR A 104 -17.33 -5.10 1.33
C THR A 104 -17.36 -3.66 0.85
N ILE A 105 -17.96 -3.43 -0.31
CA ILE A 105 -18.19 -2.11 -0.88
C ILE A 105 -19.69 -1.86 -0.84
N ASP A 106 -20.08 -0.74 -0.25
CA ASP A 106 -21.45 -0.24 -0.31
C ASP A 106 -21.75 0.25 -1.74
N ALA A 107 -22.79 -0.29 -2.37
CA ALA A 107 -23.08 -0.01 -3.78
C ALA A 107 -23.56 1.44 -4.03
N SER A 108 -24.03 2.14 -2.99
CA SER A 108 -24.56 3.51 -3.11
C SER A 108 -23.51 4.57 -2.83
N SER A 109 -22.69 4.35 -1.81
CA SER A 109 -21.72 5.32 -1.29
C SER A 109 -20.28 5.02 -1.70
N PHE A 110 -20.03 3.82 -2.25
CA PHE A 110 -18.72 3.26 -2.57
C PHE A 110 -17.76 3.12 -1.38
N ARG A 111 -18.26 3.33 -0.16
CA ARG A 111 -17.48 3.11 1.06
C ARG A 111 -17.02 1.66 1.10
N VAL A 112 -15.74 1.47 1.37
CA VAL A 112 -15.11 0.16 1.55
C VAL A 112 -15.04 -0.12 3.05
N ASP A 113 -15.66 -1.21 3.50
CA ASP A 113 -15.54 -1.67 4.86
C ASP A 113 -14.64 -2.90 4.93
N SER A 114 -13.78 -2.94 5.95
CA SER A 114 -13.02 -4.15 6.28
C SER A 114 -13.97 -5.26 6.72
N GLY A 115 -13.91 -6.42 6.06
CA GLY A 115 -14.75 -7.57 6.37
C GLY A 115 -15.95 -7.76 5.43
N ILE A 116 -16.59 -8.93 5.55
CA ILE A 116 -17.65 -9.37 4.65
C ILE A 116 -19.00 -9.24 5.36
N LYS A 117 -19.78 -8.22 4.97
CA LYS A 117 -21.13 -8.01 5.53
C LYS A 117 -22.14 -9.01 4.97
N CYS A 118 -22.05 -9.26 3.67
CA CYS A 118 -22.89 -10.21 2.96
C CYS A 118 -21.99 -11.09 2.09
N TYR A 119 -22.05 -12.41 2.33
CA TYR A 119 -21.31 -13.37 1.51
C TYR A 119 -21.91 -13.45 0.10
N PRO A 120 -21.07 -13.63 -0.94
CA PRO A 120 -21.56 -13.86 -2.29
C PRO A 120 -22.32 -15.19 -2.37
N ARG A 121 -23.16 -15.34 -3.39
CA ARG A 121 -23.95 -16.54 -3.69
C ARG A 121 -23.43 -17.27 -4.92
N LEU A 122 -23.83 -18.53 -5.05
CA LEU A 122 -23.52 -19.32 -6.23
C LEU A 122 -24.12 -18.64 -7.46
N GLY A 123 -23.33 -18.49 -8.51
CA GLY A 123 -23.72 -17.81 -9.74
C GLY A 123 -23.55 -16.30 -9.74
N ASP A 124 -23.18 -15.67 -8.61
CA ASP A 124 -22.87 -14.24 -8.58
C ASP A 124 -21.73 -13.94 -9.56
N ARG A 125 -21.84 -12.80 -10.25
CA ARG A 125 -20.90 -12.44 -11.31
C ARG A 125 -19.65 -11.82 -10.72
N VAL A 126 -18.51 -12.14 -11.32
CA VAL A 126 -17.20 -11.64 -10.90
C VAL A 126 -16.62 -10.77 -12.01
N TYR A 127 -16.06 -9.63 -11.62
CA TYR A 127 -15.50 -8.62 -12.51
C TYR A 127 -14.09 -8.23 -12.05
N SER A 128 -13.20 -7.87 -12.98
CA SER A 128 -11.96 -7.17 -12.66
C SER A 128 -12.30 -5.78 -12.12
N ALA A 129 -11.65 -5.36 -11.05
CA ALA A 129 -11.82 -4.01 -10.51
C ALA A 129 -11.15 -2.99 -11.45
N PRO A 130 -11.84 -1.91 -11.86
CA PRO A 130 -11.22 -0.83 -12.62
C PRO A 130 -10.00 -0.25 -11.89
N LEU A 131 -8.89 0.04 -12.60
CA LEU A 131 -7.67 0.52 -11.95
C LEU A 131 -7.86 1.85 -11.22
N ASP A 132 -8.66 2.76 -11.79
CA ASP A 132 -9.03 4.03 -11.15
C ASP A 132 -9.88 3.83 -9.89
N PHE A 133 -10.63 2.73 -9.79
CA PHE A 133 -11.34 2.39 -8.55
C PHE A 133 -10.36 1.86 -7.50
N ILE A 134 -9.44 0.98 -7.90
CA ILE A 134 -8.42 0.42 -7.01
C ILE A 134 -7.60 1.55 -6.38
N SER A 135 -7.24 2.58 -7.14
CA SER A 135 -6.44 3.69 -6.63
C SER A 135 -7.17 4.55 -5.59
N LEU A 136 -8.51 4.52 -5.57
CA LEU A 136 -9.34 5.23 -4.60
C LEU A 136 -9.66 4.40 -3.35
N ILE A 137 -9.39 3.09 -3.33
CA ILE A 137 -9.70 2.22 -2.19
C ILE A 137 -9.16 2.79 -0.86
N PRO A 138 -7.90 3.26 -0.75
CA PRO A 138 -7.40 3.79 0.52
C PRO A 138 -8.23 4.93 1.10
N GLU A 139 -8.73 5.82 0.24
CA GLU A 139 -9.62 6.93 0.62
C GLU A 139 -11.01 6.40 1.01
N LEU A 140 -11.53 5.44 0.26
CA LEU A 140 -12.87 4.87 0.46
C LEU A 140 -13.00 3.97 1.71
N ILE A 141 -11.90 3.53 2.34
CA ILE A 141 -11.97 2.70 3.56
C ILE A 141 -12.62 3.43 4.75
N ASN A 142 -12.55 4.76 4.78
CA ASN A 142 -13.09 5.54 5.89
C ASN A 142 -14.09 6.62 5.45
N ARG A 143 -14.31 6.76 4.14
CA ARG A 143 -15.16 7.79 3.56
C ARG A 143 -16.03 7.25 2.44
N SER A 144 -17.04 8.03 2.09
CA SER A 144 -17.86 7.81 0.90
C SER A 144 -17.47 8.81 -0.18
N LEU A 145 -17.81 8.55 -1.44
CA LEU A 145 -17.55 9.51 -2.53
C LEU A 145 -18.25 10.86 -2.34
N SER A 146 -19.27 10.93 -1.46
CA SER A 146 -20.03 12.15 -1.14
C SER A 146 -19.41 13.04 -0.04
N ASP A 147 -18.26 12.66 0.53
CA ASP A 147 -17.60 13.42 1.60
C ASP A 147 -16.76 14.56 0.99
N ASP A 148 -17.42 15.69 0.73
CA ASP A 148 -16.90 16.84 -0.03
C ASP A 148 -16.18 17.87 0.84
N GLY A 149 -15.20 17.43 1.62
CA GLY A 149 -14.32 18.34 2.38
C GLY A 149 -13.35 19.08 1.47
N GLU A 150 -13.44 20.41 1.40
CA GLU A 150 -12.65 21.31 0.53
C GLU A 150 -11.15 21.40 0.84
N ASN A 151 -10.62 20.69 1.84
CA ASN A 151 -9.17 20.64 2.12
C ASN A 151 -8.70 19.18 2.24
N ARG A 152 -8.50 18.54 1.08
CA ARG A 152 -7.99 17.17 1.01
C ARG A 152 -6.48 17.18 1.18
N ILE A 153 -6.00 16.69 2.32
CA ILE A 153 -4.59 16.42 2.57
C ILE A 153 -4.33 14.96 2.20
N GLY A 154 -3.39 14.72 1.30
CA GLY A 154 -3.06 13.39 0.82
C GLY A 154 -1.60 13.26 0.42
N ILE A 155 -0.98 12.14 0.78
CA ILE A 155 0.37 11.77 0.39
C ILE A 155 0.26 10.86 -0.82
N VAL A 156 0.81 11.29 -1.96
CA VAL A 156 0.85 10.46 -3.15
C VAL A 156 1.93 9.39 -3.00
N LEU A 157 1.52 8.13 -2.95
CA LEU A 157 2.45 7.00 -2.81
C LEU A 157 2.99 6.50 -4.15
N GLY A 158 2.24 6.69 -5.24
CA GLY A 158 2.61 6.25 -6.58
C GLY A 158 1.40 5.88 -7.42
N ASN A 159 1.61 5.04 -8.45
CA ASN A 159 0.58 4.63 -9.40
C ASN A 159 0.33 3.12 -9.35
N ILE A 160 -0.90 2.72 -9.66
CA ILE A 160 -1.23 1.30 -9.87
C ILE A 160 -0.54 0.81 -11.15
N SER A 161 0.17 -0.31 -11.05
CA SER A 161 0.83 -0.94 -12.21
C SER A 161 -0.20 -1.27 -13.30
N GLY A 162 0.14 -0.97 -14.55
CA GLY A 162 -0.75 -1.18 -15.70
C GLY A 162 -1.79 -0.09 -15.93
N GLY A 163 -1.85 0.94 -15.07
CA GLY A 163 -2.66 2.13 -15.26
C GLY A 163 -1.80 3.39 -15.30
N SER A 164 -1.88 4.14 -16.39
CA SER A 164 -1.08 5.37 -16.57
C SER A 164 -1.59 6.54 -15.74
N THR A 165 -2.83 6.48 -15.24
CA THR A 165 -3.51 7.61 -14.57
C THR A 165 -4.04 7.29 -13.17
N SER A 166 -3.84 6.07 -12.66
CA SER A 166 -4.44 5.63 -11.40
C SER A 166 -3.49 5.89 -10.22
N ILE A 167 -3.46 7.15 -9.78
CA ILE A 167 -2.63 7.64 -8.66
C ILE A 167 -3.23 7.18 -7.32
N VAL A 168 -2.38 6.58 -6.48
CA VAL A 168 -2.72 6.14 -5.13
C VAL A 168 -2.32 7.22 -4.13
N THR A 169 -3.32 7.75 -3.42
CA THR A 169 -3.15 8.76 -2.39
C THR A 169 -3.61 8.20 -1.04
N VAL A 170 -2.87 8.53 0.03
CA VAL A 170 -3.20 8.11 1.39
C VAL A 170 -3.17 9.30 2.33
N GLU A 171 -4.12 9.38 3.24
CA GLU A 171 -4.14 10.43 4.26
C GLU A 171 -2.93 10.29 5.23
N PRO A 172 -2.26 11.40 5.59
CA PRO A 172 -1.13 11.35 6.52
C PRO A 172 -1.43 10.61 7.82
N ASP A 173 -2.62 10.82 8.41
CA ASP A 173 -3.04 10.16 9.65
C ASP A 173 -3.07 8.63 9.54
N LYS A 174 -3.34 8.09 8.34
CA LYS A 174 -3.33 6.65 8.11
C LYS A 174 -1.93 6.09 7.99
N LEU A 175 -0.99 6.89 7.50
CA LEU A 175 0.41 6.51 7.38
C LEU A 175 1.16 6.68 8.72
N PHE A 176 1.01 7.84 9.37
CA PHE A 176 1.80 8.22 10.54
C PHE A 176 1.10 7.98 11.89
N GLY A 177 -0.24 7.97 11.92
CA GLY A 177 -1.01 7.89 13.17
C GLY A 177 -0.90 6.57 13.93
N ARG A 178 -0.37 5.51 13.31
CA ARG A 178 -0.09 4.21 13.96
C ARG A 178 1.37 3.77 13.84
N HIS A 179 2.27 4.72 13.57
CA HIS A 179 3.64 4.49 13.12
C HIS A 179 3.71 3.76 11.76
N CYS A 180 4.72 4.10 10.96
CA CYS A 180 4.95 3.50 9.64
C CYS A 180 6.30 2.80 9.64
N ALA A 181 6.35 1.59 9.05
CA ALA A 181 7.60 0.90 8.76
C ALA A 181 7.69 0.63 7.25
N ILE A 182 8.75 1.13 6.62
CA ILE A 182 9.07 0.88 5.20
C ILE A 182 10.11 -0.22 5.14
N LEU A 183 9.71 -1.40 4.67
CA LEU A 183 10.53 -2.61 4.66
C LEU A 183 10.82 -3.06 3.22
N GLY A 184 12.03 -3.58 2.98
CA GLY A 184 12.42 -4.07 1.67
C GLY A 184 13.88 -4.53 1.61
N ALA A 185 14.22 -5.36 0.62
CA ALA A 185 15.59 -5.77 0.38
C ALA A 185 16.48 -4.58 -0.04
N THR A 186 17.81 -4.76 0.01
CA THR A 186 18.76 -3.78 -0.57
C THR A 186 18.47 -3.60 -2.06
N GLY A 187 18.40 -2.36 -2.52
CA GLY A 187 17.97 -2.03 -3.89
C GLY A 187 16.45 -2.10 -4.15
N GLY A 188 15.64 -2.51 -3.16
CA GLY A 188 14.18 -2.60 -3.29
C GLY A 188 13.43 -1.27 -3.20
N GLY A 189 14.14 -0.13 -3.23
CA GLY A 189 13.51 1.19 -3.25
C GLY A 189 13.13 1.78 -1.88
N LYS A 190 13.56 1.21 -0.74
CA LYS A 190 13.24 1.74 0.60
C LYS A 190 13.51 3.25 0.73
N SER A 191 14.74 3.68 0.46
CA SER A 191 15.15 5.08 0.62
C SER A 191 14.46 5.98 -0.41
N TRP A 192 14.16 5.44 -1.59
CA TRP A 192 13.39 6.14 -2.62
C TRP A 192 11.94 6.38 -2.17
N THR A 193 11.27 5.36 -1.60
CA THR A 193 9.93 5.49 -1.04
C THR A 193 9.91 6.47 0.13
N THR A 194 10.90 6.43 1.02
CA THR A 194 11.03 7.41 2.10
C THR A 194 11.20 8.82 1.54
N ALA A 195 12.14 9.03 0.61
CA ALA A 195 12.35 10.34 -0.03
C ALA A 195 11.07 10.86 -0.68
N LYS A 196 10.34 10.01 -1.41
CA LYS A 196 9.07 10.39 -2.03
C LYS A 196 8.04 10.85 -1.00
N ILE A 197 7.88 10.13 0.11
CA ILE A 197 6.97 10.53 1.20
C ILE A 197 7.41 11.87 1.80
N LEU A 198 8.70 12.11 1.97
CA LEU A 198 9.25 13.36 2.48
C LEU A 198 8.95 14.54 1.56
N GLU A 199 9.11 14.37 0.24
CA GLU A 199 8.72 15.39 -0.76
C GLU A 199 7.24 15.72 -0.67
N GLU A 200 6.38 14.70 -0.59
CA GLU A 200 4.94 14.90 -0.45
C GLU A 200 4.59 15.62 0.86
N CYS A 201 5.28 15.30 1.95
CA CYS A 201 5.11 15.98 3.22
C CYS A 201 5.56 17.45 3.17
N ALA A 202 6.61 17.77 2.39
CA ALA A 202 7.13 19.12 2.25
C ALA A 202 6.17 20.07 1.50
N ASN A 203 5.20 19.53 0.74
CA ASN A 203 4.17 20.32 0.07
C ASN A 203 3.13 20.95 1.04
N TYR A 204 3.20 20.65 2.33
CA TYR A 204 2.24 21.11 3.34
C TYR A 204 2.90 22.03 4.36
N ASN A 205 2.46 23.30 4.42
CA ASN A 205 3.03 24.32 5.31
C ASN A 205 3.01 23.97 6.82
N ASN A 206 2.08 23.11 7.25
CA ASN A 206 1.97 22.67 8.65
C ASN A 206 2.70 21.34 8.92
N SER A 207 3.46 20.82 7.96
CA SER A 207 4.24 19.60 8.09
C SER A 207 5.60 19.90 8.73
N LYS A 208 5.97 19.10 9.73
CA LYS A 208 7.31 19.14 10.35
C LYS A 208 7.86 17.74 10.38
N THR A 209 8.93 17.52 9.63
CA THR A 209 9.57 16.21 9.51
C THR A 209 11.01 16.29 9.93
N ILE A 210 11.43 15.36 10.80
CA ILE A 210 12.81 15.20 11.24
C ILE A 210 13.29 13.83 10.75
N ILE A 211 14.42 13.82 10.05
CA ILE A 211 15.04 12.60 9.54
C ILE A 211 16.35 12.39 10.29
N LEU A 212 16.51 11.20 10.87
CA LEU A 212 17.78 10.76 11.41
C LEU A 212 18.50 9.94 10.32
N ASP A 213 19.37 10.59 9.57
CA ASP A 213 20.05 9.98 8.42
C ASP A 213 21.37 9.30 8.80
N ALA A 214 21.28 8.04 9.23
CA ALA A 214 22.46 7.23 9.55
C ALA A 214 23.24 6.75 8.31
N THR A 215 22.62 6.73 7.13
CA THR A 215 23.25 6.21 5.88
C THR A 215 23.85 7.32 5.03
N SER A 216 23.57 8.59 5.34
CA SER A 216 23.90 9.77 4.54
C SER A 216 23.23 9.80 3.15
N GLU A 217 22.19 8.99 2.93
CA GLU A 217 21.50 8.87 1.64
C GLU A 217 20.61 10.09 1.32
N TYR A 218 20.19 10.83 2.35
CA TYR A 218 19.30 11.99 2.21
C TYR A 218 20.06 13.32 2.23
N ARG A 219 21.40 13.31 2.32
CA ARG A 219 22.25 14.51 2.34
C ARG A 219 22.10 15.44 1.12
N SER A 220 21.63 14.89 0.00
CA SER A 220 21.39 15.64 -1.25
C SER A 220 19.92 16.01 -1.46
N PHE A 221 19.05 15.67 -0.49
CA PHE A 221 17.65 16.08 -0.52
C PHE A 221 17.58 17.60 -0.40
N ASN A 222 16.97 18.27 -1.38
CA ASN A 222 16.92 19.72 -1.41
C ASN A 222 15.48 20.18 -1.66
N SER A 223 14.93 20.93 -0.71
CA SER A 223 13.66 21.64 -0.83
C SER A 223 13.78 22.99 -0.13
N GLU A 224 12.90 23.94 -0.46
CA GLU A 224 12.98 25.33 0.03
C GLU A 224 13.05 25.42 1.56
N ASP A 225 12.32 24.53 2.27
CA ASP A 225 12.26 24.46 3.73
C ASP A 225 13.07 23.28 4.33
N CYS A 226 14.06 22.74 3.60
CA CYS A 226 14.92 21.67 4.12
C CYS A 226 16.20 22.24 4.73
N TYR A 227 16.46 21.89 5.99
CA TYR A 227 17.69 22.25 6.70
C TYR A 227 18.49 21.01 7.05
N HIS A 228 19.75 20.99 6.64
CA HIS A 228 20.68 19.90 6.95
C HIS A 228 21.51 20.24 8.18
N TYR A 229 21.53 19.31 9.14
CA TYR A 229 22.36 19.41 10.34
C TYR A 229 23.27 18.19 10.44
N HIS A 230 24.47 18.37 10.98
CA HIS A 230 25.40 17.26 11.21
C HIS A 230 25.99 17.28 12.61
N LEU A 231 26.37 16.09 13.10
CA LEU A 231 27.07 15.91 14.37
C LEU A 231 28.56 15.65 14.10
N GLY A 232 29.45 16.44 14.69
CA GLY A 232 30.90 16.24 14.59
C GLY A 232 31.44 16.44 13.17
N SER A 233 32.18 15.45 12.66
CA SER A 233 32.81 15.50 11.34
C SER A 233 32.44 14.28 10.50
N PRO A 234 31.22 14.24 9.91
CA PRO A 234 30.78 13.10 9.11
C PRO A 234 31.61 12.95 7.83
N ILE A 235 31.82 11.71 7.39
CA ILE A 235 32.54 11.41 6.12
C ILE A 235 31.78 11.99 4.92
N ASN A 236 30.45 11.84 4.93
CA ASN A 236 29.56 12.31 3.87
C ASN A 236 28.68 13.42 4.42
N GLN A 237 29.11 14.67 4.25
CA GLN A 237 28.39 15.86 4.70
C GLN A 237 27.49 16.41 3.58
N ALA A 238 26.30 16.90 3.94
CA ALA A 238 25.47 17.69 3.03
C ALA A 238 26.08 19.08 2.81
N ASN A 239 25.96 19.62 1.60
CA ASN A 239 26.37 20.99 1.30
C ASN A 239 25.61 21.96 2.21
N ASP A 240 26.31 22.98 2.70
CA ASP A 240 25.77 24.02 3.58
C ASP A 240 25.14 23.50 4.89
N SER A 241 25.41 22.24 5.27
CA SER A 241 24.91 21.71 6.53
C SER A 241 25.55 22.39 7.74
N ILE A 242 24.73 22.61 8.76
CA ILE A 242 25.11 23.33 9.97
C ILE A 242 25.51 22.31 11.05
N GLU A 243 26.65 22.56 11.71
CA GLU A 243 27.05 21.72 12.85
C GLU A 243 26.00 21.89 13.96
N PHE A 244 25.41 20.78 14.37
CA PHE A 244 24.50 20.72 15.50
C PHE A 244 25.20 20.05 16.67
N ARG A 245 24.94 20.55 17.87
CA ARG A 245 25.46 19.99 19.12
C ARG A 245 24.30 19.87 20.09
N ILE A 246 24.19 18.70 20.71
CA ILE A 246 23.22 18.49 21.79
C ILE A 246 23.94 18.86 23.10
N PRO A 247 23.47 19.88 23.84
CA PRO A 247 24.03 20.23 25.13
C PRO A 247 23.97 19.03 26.09
N PRO A 248 25.03 18.74 26.88
CA PRO A 248 24.98 17.71 27.90
C PRO A 248 23.85 17.91 28.93
N THR A 249 23.37 19.15 29.09
CA THR A 249 22.24 19.50 29.97
C THR A 249 20.89 19.02 29.47
N ASP A 250 20.77 18.62 28.21
CA ASP A 250 19.52 18.14 27.62
C ASP A 250 19.33 16.63 27.80
N PHE A 251 20.33 15.94 28.34
CA PHE A 251 20.31 14.51 28.61
C PHE A 251 20.00 14.23 30.08
N MET A 252 19.20 13.19 30.32
CA MET A 252 18.98 12.62 31.65
C MET A 252 20.00 11.52 31.95
N GLU A 253 20.14 11.13 33.22
CA GLU A 253 21.07 10.07 33.66
C GLU A 253 20.91 8.77 32.85
N SER A 254 19.68 8.38 32.51
CA SER A 254 19.38 7.20 31.70
C SER A 254 19.97 7.27 30.30
N ASP A 255 20.03 8.46 29.71
CA ASP A 255 20.52 8.64 28.34
C ASP A 255 22.04 8.49 28.30
N PHE A 256 22.73 9.03 29.31
CA PHE A 256 24.16 8.80 29.48
C PHE A 256 24.49 7.31 29.71
N ILE A 257 23.66 6.61 30.49
CA ILE A 257 23.83 5.16 30.69
C ILE A 257 23.62 4.40 29.37
N ALA A 258 22.58 4.73 28.60
CA ALA A 258 22.31 4.09 27.31
C ALA A 258 23.42 4.37 26.28
N MET A 259 23.96 5.59 26.26
CA MET A 259 24.99 6.02 25.31
C MET A 259 26.36 5.40 25.60
N PHE A 260 26.75 5.32 26.88
CA PHE A 260 28.07 4.81 27.27
C PHE A 260 28.10 3.33 27.65
N ASP A 261 26.94 2.70 27.84
CA ASP A 261 26.76 1.32 28.25
C ASP A 261 27.75 0.86 29.34
N PRO A 262 27.79 1.54 30.51
CA PRO A 262 28.79 1.27 31.53
C PRO A 262 28.54 -0.10 32.19
N SER A 263 29.61 -0.85 32.44
CA SER A 263 29.52 -2.09 33.21
C SER A 263 28.90 -1.87 34.60
N GLY A 264 27.87 -2.68 34.91
CA GLY A 264 26.97 -2.42 36.04
C GLY A 264 27.61 -2.38 37.43
N LYS A 265 28.70 -3.11 37.67
CA LYS A 265 29.31 -3.21 39.02
C LYS A 265 30.39 -2.18 39.32
N VAL A 266 30.98 -1.52 38.32
CA VAL A 266 32.18 -0.66 38.52
C VAL A 266 32.05 0.69 37.84
N GLN A 267 31.57 0.71 36.59
CA GLN A 267 31.49 1.95 35.81
C GLN A 267 30.19 2.71 36.06
N GLY A 268 29.07 2.00 36.26
CA GLY A 268 27.78 2.62 36.52
C GLY A 268 27.78 3.59 37.72
N PRO A 269 28.20 3.16 38.93
CA PRO A 269 28.25 4.05 40.09
C PRO A 269 29.15 5.27 39.90
N LYS A 270 30.34 5.09 39.31
CA LYS A 270 31.28 6.20 39.03
C LYS A 270 30.72 7.20 38.02
N LEU A 271 30.06 6.72 36.97
CA LEU A 271 29.41 7.59 35.98
C LEU A 271 28.32 8.45 36.64
N LYS A 272 27.49 7.85 37.50
CA LYS A 272 26.45 8.58 38.25
C LYS A 272 27.03 9.65 39.18
N GLU A 273 28.10 9.33 39.91
CA GLU A 273 28.79 10.30 40.77
C GLU A 273 29.39 11.46 39.96
N ALA A 274 29.94 11.18 38.77
CA ALA A 274 30.47 12.20 37.88
C ALA A 274 29.37 13.13 37.32
N ILE A 275 28.24 12.58 36.88
CA ILE A 275 27.09 13.36 36.39
C ILE A 275 26.57 14.30 37.50
N LYS A 276 26.44 13.78 38.73
CA LYS A 276 26.01 14.58 39.89
C LYS A 276 27.01 15.67 40.28
N SER A 277 28.31 15.38 40.24
CA SER A 277 29.34 16.35 40.63
C SER A 277 29.48 17.49 39.61
N LEU A 278 29.25 17.21 38.33
CA LEU A 278 29.27 18.20 37.24
C LEU A 278 27.99 19.05 37.15
N ARG A 279 27.00 18.84 38.04
CA ARG A 279 25.72 19.57 38.06
C ARG A 279 24.99 19.56 36.72
N LEU A 280 25.03 18.44 36.00
CA LEU A 280 24.16 18.20 34.83
C LEU A 280 22.74 17.81 35.32
N VAL A 281 22.16 18.65 36.18
CA VAL A 281 20.84 18.47 36.84
C VAL A 281 19.88 19.52 36.35
#